data_AF-A0A3R6GQ66-F1
#
_entry.id   AF-A0A3R6GQ66-F1
#
_cell.length_a   1.000
_cell.length_b   1.000
_cell.length_c   1.000
_cell.angle_alpha   90.00
_cell.angle_beta   90.00
_cell.angle_gamma   90.00
#
_symmetry.space_group_name_H-M   'P 1'
#
loop_
_entity.id
_entity.type
_entity.pdbx_description
1 polymer ?
#
loop_
_entity_poly.entity_id
_entity_poly.type
_entity_poly.pdbx_seq_one_letter_code
_entity_poly.pdbx_strand_id
1 'polypeptide(L)'
;MKQQTTDELMKLLTSTKNTAELKQYTDTLPEMAAVSTFPEYLNEQMIAHNITAANLIAAAQIQRNYGYQILDGRRSPSRDKVISLCLALKLDLLETQRALTLTKNGQLYSKSKRDSILIFAIEKKLSVIDANALLEELGEPSLS
;
A
#
# COMPACT_ATOMS: atom_id res chain seq x y z
N MET A 1 -14.83 -19.01 -0.76
CA MET A 1 -15.74 -18.08 -1.46
C MET A 1 -14.94 -17.35 -2.52
N LYS A 2 -15.51 -17.15 -3.72
CA LYS A 2 -14.80 -16.51 -4.85
C LYS A 2 -14.87 -14.99 -4.64
N GLN A 3 -13.72 -14.34 -4.42
CA GLN A 3 -13.65 -12.87 -4.27
C GLN A 3 -14.02 -12.21 -5.60
N GLN A 4 -14.82 -11.15 -5.55
CA GLN A 4 -15.13 -10.33 -6.71
C GLN A 4 -13.92 -9.43 -7.03
N THR A 5 -13.60 -9.32 -8.31
CA THR A 5 -12.49 -8.47 -8.77
C THR A 5 -12.88 -6.98 -8.76
N THR A 6 -11.88 -6.09 -8.70
CA THR A 6 -12.09 -4.64 -8.83
C THR A 6 -12.88 -4.28 -10.09
N ASP A 7 -12.61 -4.98 -11.21
CA ASP A 7 -13.31 -4.76 -12.48
C ASP A 7 -14.77 -5.18 -12.44
N GLU A 8 -15.10 -6.27 -11.74
CA GLU A 8 -16.48 -6.74 -11.55
C GLU A 8 -17.28 -5.76 -10.68
N LEU A 9 -16.69 -5.28 -9.58
CA LEU A 9 -17.30 -4.28 -8.71
C LEU A 9 -17.51 -2.95 -9.45
N MET A 10 -16.56 -2.54 -10.29
CA MET A 10 -16.69 -1.33 -11.11
C MET A 10 -17.78 -1.47 -12.18
N LYS A 11 -17.90 -2.62 -12.84
CA LYS A 11 -19.00 -2.90 -13.77
C LYS A 11 -20.37 -2.85 -13.08
N LEU A 12 -20.46 -3.42 -11.88
CA LEU A 12 -21.68 -3.40 -11.08
C LEU A 12 -22.09 -1.96 -10.71
N LEU A 13 -21.14 -1.16 -10.22
CA LEU A 13 -21.36 0.23 -9.86
C LEU A 13 -21.76 1.09 -11.07
N THR A 14 -21.06 0.94 -12.20
CA THR A 14 -21.36 1.71 -13.43
C THR A 14 -22.70 1.32 -14.08
N SER A 15 -23.24 0.15 -13.74
CA SER A 15 -24.57 -0.31 -14.19
C SER A 15 -25.72 0.12 -13.28
N THR A 16 -25.42 0.73 -12.13
CA THR A 16 -26.40 1.19 -11.13
C THR A 16 -27.16 2.40 -11.65
N LYS A 17 -28.50 2.37 -11.60
CA LYS A 17 -29.36 3.35 -12.28
C LYS A 17 -29.96 4.42 -11.38
N ASN A 18 -30.03 4.17 -10.07
CA ASN A 18 -30.69 5.05 -9.12
C ASN A 18 -30.06 4.95 -7.72
N THR A 19 -30.48 5.85 -6.83
CA THR A 19 -29.97 5.96 -5.46
C THR A 19 -30.31 4.75 -4.58
N ALA A 20 -31.39 4.02 -4.87
CA ALA A 20 -31.75 2.81 -4.14
C ALA A 20 -30.81 1.64 -4.46
N GLU A 21 -30.48 1.43 -5.74
CA GLU A 21 -29.50 0.45 -6.17
C GLU A 21 -28.09 0.79 -5.66
N LEU A 22 -27.71 2.08 -5.63
CA LEU A 22 -26.45 2.53 -5.04
C LEU A 22 -26.38 2.20 -3.55
N LYS A 23 -27.47 2.46 -2.80
CA LYS A 23 -27.55 2.14 -1.38
C LYS A 23 -27.39 0.64 -1.12
N GLN A 24 -28.05 -0.19 -1.94
CA GLN A 24 -27.90 -1.65 -1.85
C GLN A 24 -26.46 -2.09 -2.10
N TYR A 25 -25.81 -1.55 -3.14
CA TYR A 25 -24.40 -1.81 -3.41
C TYR A 25 -23.51 -1.45 -2.20
N THR A 26 -23.66 -0.24 -1.65
CA THR A 26 -22.84 0.22 -0.53
C THR A 26 -23.07 -0.59 0.75
N ASP A 27 -24.30 -1.02 1.01
CA ASP A 27 -24.65 -1.82 2.19
C ASP A 27 -24.02 -3.23 2.12
N THR A 28 -23.81 -3.77 0.90
CA THR A 28 -23.16 -5.09 0.68
C THR A 28 -21.64 -5.05 0.59
N LEU A 29 -21.02 -3.86 0.44
CA LEU A 29 -19.56 -3.72 0.35
C LEU A 29 -18.78 -4.38 1.50
N PRO A 30 -19.21 -4.30 2.77
CA PRO A 30 -18.51 -4.96 3.88
C PRO A 30 -18.49 -6.49 3.77
N GLU A 31 -19.55 -7.10 3.23
CA GLU A 31 -19.64 -8.56 3.04
C GLU A 31 -18.86 -9.02 1.79
N MET A 32 -18.78 -8.15 0.78
CA MET A 32 -17.97 -8.37 -0.43
C MET A 32 -16.47 -8.17 -0.17
N ALA A 33 -16.13 -7.28 0.76
CA ALA A 33 -14.77 -6.94 1.12
C ALA A 33 -14.18 -7.95 2.12
N ALA A 34 -13.94 -9.17 1.65
CA ALA A 34 -12.99 -10.09 2.29
C ALA A 34 -11.53 -9.60 2.07
N VAL A 35 -11.29 -8.32 2.32
CA VAL A 35 -10.04 -7.62 2.07
C VAL A 35 -9.31 -7.56 3.40
N SER A 36 -8.19 -8.27 3.53
CA SER A 36 -7.32 -8.14 4.69
C SER A 36 -6.98 -6.66 4.89
N THR A 37 -7.15 -6.18 6.11
CA THR A 37 -6.81 -4.80 6.48
C THR A 37 -5.32 -4.55 6.23
N PHE A 38 -4.90 -3.28 6.13
CA PHE A 38 -3.48 -2.98 5.93
C PHE A 38 -2.56 -3.58 7.01
N PRO A 39 -2.89 -3.53 8.32
CA PRO A 39 -2.11 -4.23 9.35
C PRO A 39 -2.03 -5.75 9.16
N GLU A 40 -3.15 -6.40 8.84
CA GLU A 40 -3.18 -7.84 8.57
C GLU A 40 -2.30 -8.20 7.37
N TYR A 41 -2.42 -7.42 6.28
CA TYR A 41 -1.59 -7.58 5.10
C TYR A 41 -0.10 -7.41 5.40
N LEU A 42 0.29 -6.39 6.17
CA LEU A 42 1.68 -6.23 6.59
C LEU A 42 2.17 -7.41 7.43
N ASN A 43 1.34 -7.93 8.35
CA ASN A 43 1.71 -9.06 9.18
C ASN A 43 1.90 -10.34 8.33
N GLU A 44 1.02 -10.60 7.36
CA GLU A 44 1.17 -11.69 6.38
C GLU A 44 2.52 -11.57 5.63
N GLN A 45 2.83 -10.38 5.14
CA GLN A 45 4.09 -10.10 4.44
C GLN A 45 5.31 -10.25 5.35
N MET A 46 5.22 -9.82 6.60
CA MET A 46 6.28 -9.98 7.58
C MET A 46 6.61 -11.45 7.86
N ILE A 47 5.57 -12.29 7.98
CA ILE A 47 5.72 -13.74 8.16
C ILE A 47 6.36 -14.36 6.91
N ALA A 48 5.85 -14.04 5.73
CA ALA A 48 6.37 -14.56 4.46
C ALA A 48 7.85 -14.20 4.23
N HIS A 49 8.28 -13.02 4.68
CA HIS A 49 9.65 -12.52 4.55
C HIS A 49 10.52 -12.77 5.80
N ASN A 50 10.00 -13.45 6.82
CA ASN A 50 10.68 -13.74 8.07
C ASN A 50 11.34 -12.50 8.73
N ILE A 51 10.62 -11.39 8.79
CA ILE A 51 11.09 -10.13 9.36
C ILE A 51 10.29 -9.74 10.61
N THR A 52 10.99 -9.29 11.64
CA THR A 52 10.35 -8.82 12.88
C THR A 52 9.81 -7.40 12.72
N ALA A 53 8.81 -7.03 13.53
CA ALA A 53 8.26 -5.67 13.54
C ALA A 53 9.33 -4.61 13.78
N ALA A 54 10.25 -4.86 14.72
CA ALA A 54 11.32 -3.93 15.04
C ALA A 54 12.28 -3.72 13.85
N ASN A 55 12.66 -4.80 13.17
CA ASN A 55 13.54 -4.73 11.99
C ASN A 55 12.85 -4.04 10.82
N LEU A 56 11.56 -4.33 10.58
CA LEU A 56 10.76 -3.66 9.56
C LEU A 56 10.72 -2.15 9.80
N ILE A 57 10.34 -1.72 11.00
CA ILE A 57 10.20 -0.29 11.34
C ILE A 57 11.53 0.44 11.20
N ALA A 58 12.64 -0.18 11.64
CA ALA A 58 13.97 0.38 11.47
C ALA A 58 14.38 0.49 9.99
N ALA A 59 14.22 -0.59 9.22
CA ALA A 59 14.54 -0.61 7.79
C ALA A 59 13.69 0.35 6.97
N ALA A 60 12.43 0.59 7.38
CA ALA A 60 11.52 1.54 6.77
C ALA A 60 11.83 3.00 7.15
N GLN A 61 12.81 3.26 8.02
CA GLN A 61 13.17 4.60 8.50
C GLN A 61 11.99 5.32 9.16
N ILE A 62 11.18 4.58 9.94
CA ILE A 62 10.01 5.10 10.62
C ILE A 62 10.27 5.22 12.12
N GLN A 63 9.78 6.30 12.73
CA GLN A 63 9.86 6.47 14.18
C GLN A 63 9.16 5.30 14.89
N ARG A 64 9.85 4.69 15.85
CA ARG A 64 9.46 3.42 16.47
C ARG A 64 8.01 3.36 16.95
N ASN A 65 7.58 4.36 17.72
CA ASN A 65 6.22 4.37 18.30
C ASN A 65 5.15 4.50 17.22
N TYR A 66 5.38 5.35 16.22
CA TYR A 66 4.50 5.51 15.07
C TYR A 66 4.43 4.23 14.23
N GLY A 67 5.56 3.55 14.02
CA GLY A 67 5.62 2.26 13.33
C GLY A 67 4.74 1.19 13.98
N TYR A 68 4.81 1.04 15.31
CA TYR A 68 3.91 0.12 16.02
C TYR A 68 2.44 0.57 15.97
N GLN A 69 2.15 1.86 16.03
CA GLN A 69 0.78 2.35 15.85
C GLN A 69 0.21 2.00 14.47
N ILE A 70 1.04 1.96 13.42
CA ILE A 70 0.63 1.48 12.09
C ILE A 70 0.37 -0.03 12.12
N LEU A 71 1.31 -0.82 12.66
CA LEU A 71 1.19 -2.28 12.71
C LEU A 71 0.01 -2.77 13.57
N ASP A 72 -0.40 -1.99 14.56
CA ASP A 72 -1.57 -2.27 15.40
C ASP A 72 -2.87 -1.65 14.85
N GLY A 73 -2.83 -0.99 13.69
CA GLY A 73 -4.00 -0.35 13.05
C GLY A 73 -4.50 0.94 13.72
N ARG A 74 -3.78 1.47 14.71
CA ARG A 74 -4.14 2.71 15.43
C ARG A 74 -3.88 3.98 14.61
N ARG A 75 -3.02 3.92 13.60
CA ARG A 75 -2.70 5.04 12.70
C ARG A 75 -2.69 4.58 11.24
N SER A 76 -3.27 5.40 10.37
CA SER A 76 -3.13 5.23 8.92
C SER A 76 -1.87 5.94 8.43
N PRO A 77 -0.94 5.26 7.74
CA PRO A 77 0.27 5.87 7.20
C PRO A 77 0.00 6.77 5.98
N SER A 78 0.88 7.75 5.76
CA SER A 78 0.95 8.48 4.49
C SER A 78 1.45 7.56 3.36
N ARG A 79 1.22 7.97 2.11
CA ARG A 79 1.71 7.27 0.91
C ARG A 79 3.21 6.95 0.98
N ASP A 80 4.03 7.93 1.36
CA ASP A 80 5.49 7.76 1.46
C ASP A 80 5.87 6.72 2.53
N LYS A 81 5.15 6.66 3.66
CA LYS A 81 5.38 5.65 4.70
C LYS A 81 4.93 4.26 4.29
N VAL A 82 3.85 4.14 3.51
CA VAL A 82 3.47 2.86 2.89
C VAL A 82 4.57 2.36 1.99
N ILE A 83 5.08 3.21 1.08
CA ILE A 83 6.14 2.85 0.14
C ILE A 83 7.43 2.48 0.90
N SER A 84 7.76 3.21 1.97
CA SER A 84 8.92 2.88 2.82
C SER A 84 8.81 1.50 3.46
N LEU A 85 7.62 1.12 3.96
CA LEU A 85 7.37 -0.23 4.49
C LEU A 85 7.47 -1.30 3.39
N CYS A 86 6.93 -1.05 2.20
CA CYS A 86 7.02 -1.97 1.07
C CYS A 86 8.47 -2.19 0.60
N LEU A 87 9.28 -1.12 0.52
CA LEU A 87 10.72 -1.21 0.20
C LEU A 87 11.49 -1.99 1.26
N ALA A 88 11.18 -1.78 2.54
CA ALA A 88 11.80 -2.52 3.65
C ALA A 88 11.45 -4.01 3.63
N LEU A 89 10.21 -4.35 3.26
CA LEU A 89 9.75 -5.73 3.05
C LEU A 89 10.23 -6.34 1.73
N LYS A 90 10.80 -5.54 0.82
CA LYS A 90 11.22 -5.99 -0.53
C LYS A 90 10.05 -6.53 -1.36
N LEU A 91 8.87 -5.93 -1.19
CA LEU A 91 7.67 -6.27 -1.97
C LEU A 91 7.85 -5.97 -3.46
N ASP A 92 7.10 -6.65 -4.32
CA ASP A 92 7.02 -6.30 -5.74
C ASP A 92 6.03 -5.16 -6.00
N LEU A 93 5.91 -4.76 -7.27
CA LEU A 93 5.03 -3.66 -7.65
C LEU A 93 3.55 -4.00 -7.39
N LEU A 94 3.11 -5.24 -7.65
CA LEU A 94 1.72 -5.65 -7.45
C LEU A 94 1.34 -5.61 -5.96
N GLU A 95 2.21 -6.15 -5.11
CA GLU A 95 2.10 -6.11 -3.66
C GLU A 95 2.10 -4.68 -3.12
N THR A 96 2.98 -3.83 -3.64
CA THR A 96 3.03 -2.41 -3.25
C THR A 96 1.76 -1.66 -3.64
N GLN A 97 1.23 -1.91 -4.83
CA GLN A 97 -0.04 -1.33 -5.29
C GLN A 97 -1.23 -1.81 -4.42
N ARG A 98 -1.21 -3.06 -3.99
CA ARG A 98 -2.17 -3.58 -3.00
C ARG A 98 -2.06 -2.83 -1.67
N ALA A 99 -0.85 -2.65 -1.13
CA ALA A 99 -0.61 -1.89 0.10
C ALA A 99 -1.14 -0.44 0.03
N LEU A 100 -0.91 0.24 -1.10
CA LEU A 100 -1.43 1.58 -1.35
C LEU A 100 -2.96 1.59 -1.40
N THR A 101 -3.58 0.59 -2.02
CA THR A 101 -5.04 0.44 -2.07
C THR A 101 -5.63 0.27 -0.67
N LEU A 102 -5.05 -0.61 0.15
CA LEU A 102 -5.52 -0.90 1.51
C LEU A 102 -5.48 0.32 2.43
N THR A 103 -4.60 1.28 2.14
CA THR A 103 -4.46 2.53 2.90
C THR A 103 -5.16 3.72 2.25
N LYS A 104 -5.90 3.48 1.15
CA LYS A 104 -6.58 4.51 0.34
C LYS A 104 -5.63 5.58 -0.22
N ASN A 105 -4.36 5.23 -0.39
CA ASN A 105 -3.37 6.07 -1.03
C ASN A 105 -3.38 5.86 -2.55
N GLY A 106 -3.05 6.92 -3.29
CA GLY A 106 -2.96 6.85 -4.75
C GLY A 106 -1.91 5.84 -5.22
N GLN A 107 -2.28 5.05 -6.22
CA GLN A 107 -1.40 4.08 -6.90
C GLN A 107 -0.16 4.77 -7.49
N LEU A 108 0.94 4.04 -7.66
CA LEU A 108 2.11 4.52 -8.40
C LEU A 108 1.78 4.63 -9.89
N TYR A 109 2.08 5.78 -10.49
CA TYR A 109 1.77 6.07 -11.89
C TYR A 109 3.02 6.34 -12.72
N SER A 110 3.29 5.49 -13.72
CA SER A 110 4.51 5.50 -14.53
C SER A 110 4.77 6.75 -15.39
N LYS A 111 3.82 7.69 -15.48
CA LYS A 111 4.06 8.99 -16.14
C LYS A 111 4.43 10.10 -15.16
N SER A 112 4.29 9.87 -13.85
CA SER A 112 4.82 10.77 -12.83
C SER A 112 6.30 10.47 -12.66
N LYS A 113 7.16 11.50 -12.82
CA LYS A 113 8.62 11.35 -12.71
C LYS A 113 9.02 10.70 -11.38
N ARG A 114 8.50 11.21 -10.26
CA ARG A 114 8.73 10.65 -8.92
C ARG A 114 8.30 9.19 -8.81
N ASP A 115 7.09 8.88 -9.29
CA ASP A 115 6.57 7.52 -9.18
C ASP A 115 7.34 6.54 -10.07
N SER A 116 7.84 6.95 -11.23
CA SER A 116 8.69 6.12 -12.08
C SER A 116 10.00 5.74 -11.38
N ILE A 117 10.59 6.66 -10.62
CA ILE A 117 11.78 6.40 -9.80
C ILE A 117 11.44 5.41 -8.69
N LEU A 118 10.30 5.59 -8.02
CA LEU A 118 9.83 4.70 -6.96
C LEU A 118 9.52 3.29 -7.48
N ILE A 119 8.86 3.18 -8.64
CA ILE A 119 8.62 1.90 -9.33
C ILE A 119 9.96 1.21 -9.61
N PHE A 120 10.94 1.94 -10.15
CA PHE A 120 12.27 1.41 -10.38
C PHE A 120 12.92 0.91 -9.07
N ALA A 121 12.86 1.70 -8.00
CA ALA A 121 13.41 1.35 -6.70
C ALA A 121 12.78 0.07 -6.11
N ILE A 122 11.47 -0.10 -6.27
CA ILE A 122 10.72 -1.30 -5.86
C ILE A 122 11.18 -2.52 -6.68
N GLU A 123 11.22 -2.41 -8.00
CA GLU A 123 11.63 -3.50 -8.89
C GLU A 123 13.11 -3.91 -8.66
N LYS A 124 13.97 -2.94 -8.33
CA LYS A 124 15.37 -3.20 -7.98
C LYS A 124 15.60 -3.55 -6.51
N LYS A 125 14.53 -3.65 -5.72
CA LYS A 125 14.58 -4.07 -4.31
C LYS A 125 15.53 -3.19 -3.49
N LEU A 126 15.56 -1.89 -3.78
CA LEU A 126 16.41 -0.92 -3.09
C LEU A 126 16.01 -0.79 -1.61
N SER A 127 16.94 -0.33 -0.76
CA SER A 127 16.58 0.10 0.60
C SER A 127 15.87 1.46 0.55
N VAL A 128 15.22 1.86 1.67
CA VAL A 128 14.63 3.21 1.77
C VAL A 128 15.70 4.29 1.64
N ILE A 129 16.90 4.03 2.16
CA ILE A 129 18.04 4.96 2.08
C ILE A 129 18.48 5.12 0.62
N ASP A 130 18.69 4.02 -0.11
CA ASP A 130 19.10 4.07 -1.52
C ASP A 130 18.01 4.66 -2.42
N ALA A 131 16.74 4.36 -2.14
CA ALA A 131 15.62 4.96 -2.86
C ALA A 131 15.55 6.48 -2.64
N ASN A 132 15.78 6.95 -1.40
CA ASN A 132 15.86 8.38 -1.10
C ASN A 132 17.05 9.05 -1.78
N ALA A 133 18.22 8.40 -1.80
CA ALA A 133 19.38 8.90 -2.53
C ALA A 133 19.10 9.05 -4.03
N LEU A 134 18.45 8.05 -4.65
CA LEU A 134 18.08 8.10 -6.06
C LEU A 134 17.02 9.18 -6.37
N LEU A 135 16.05 9.38 -5.47
CA LEU A 135 15.07 10.46 -5.57
C LEU A 135 15.78 11.83 -5.56
N GLU A 136 16.69 12.02 -4.61
CA GLU A 136 17.45 13.27 -4.47
C GLU A 136 18.36 13.52 -5.68
N GLU A 137 19.10 12.51 -6.15
CA GLU A 137 19.94 12.57 -7.34
C GLU A 137 19.15 13.03 -8.57
N LEU A 138 17.90 12.60 -8.70
CA LEU A 138 17.02 12.95 -9.79
C LEU A 138 16.14 14.19 -9.52
N GLY A 139 16.36 14.88 -8.40
CA GLY A 139 15.69 16.14 -8.04
C GLY A 139 14.24 15.98 -7.61
N GLU A 140 13.87 14.86 -7.00
CA GLU A 140 12.55 14.59 -6.43
C GLU A 140 12.58 14.51 -4.89
N PRO A 141 11.49 14.86 -4.20
CA PRO A 141 11.43 14.78 -2.74
C PRO A 141 11.57 13.34 -2.22
N SER A 142 12.40 13.18 -1.18
CA SER A 142 12.54 11.93 -0.42
C SER A 142 11.21 11.47 0.20
N LEU A 143 11.14 10.19 0.57
CA LEU A 143 10.03 9.60 1.32
C LEU A 143 9.97 10.21 2.73
N SER A 144 8.95 11.03 3.00
CA SER A 144 8.78 11.79 4.26
C SER A 144 7.72 11.26 5.21
#